data_AF-A0A1Z8SR79-F1
#
_entry.id   AF-A0A1Z8SR79-F1
#
_cell.length_a   1.000
_cell.length_b   1.000
_cell.length_c   1.000
_cell.angle_alpha   90.00
_cell.angle_beta   90.00
_cell.angle_gamma   90.00
#
_symmetry.space_group_name_H-M   'P 1'
#
loop_
_entity.id
_entity.type
_entity.pdbx_description
1 polymer ?
#
loop_
_entity_poly.entity_id
_entity_poly.type
_entity_poly.pdbx_seq_one_letter_code
_entity_poly.pdbx_strand_id
1 'polypeptide(L)'
;MPNSNLTQRFFGSHRRSVVSIFLLSIITASLLSHSFDQMKPRPIQDLYLKIDRLDLNSQQRVALRAVRNLFVEEKSLGELDTSESEFLLAVAGILTDDQFREFSGNAKNDRQKLRYELRQIRAEMVLHGEGDSLTRR
;
A
#
# COMPACT_ATOMS: atom_id res chain seq x y z
N MET A 1 52.22 -28.34 35.03
CA MET A 1 51.95 -26.93 34.73
C MET A 1 51.50 -26.83 33.27
N PRO A 2 50.22 -26.55 32.97
CA PRO A 2 49.73 -26.59 31.60
C PRO A 2 49.99 -25.26 30.88
N ASN A 3 50.55 -25.37 29.67
CA ASN A 3 50.99 -24.29 28.81
C ASN A 3 49.81 -23.45 28.30
N SER A 4 49.69 -22.24 28.83
CA SER A 4 48.79 -21.14 28.49
C SER A 4 48.98 -20.53 27.09
N ASN A 5 49.54 -21.28 26.12
CA ASN A 5 50.03 -20.76 24.83
C ASN A 5 49.06 -20.93 23.65
N LEU A 6 47.95 -21.67 23.82
CA LEU A 6 46.98 -21.88 22.73
C LEU A 6 45.94 -20.74 22.61
N THR A 7 45.58 -20.09 23.72
CA THR A 7 44.61 -18.98 23.71
C THR A 7 45.23 -17.66 23.26
N GLN A 8 46.52 -17.41 23.54
CA GLN A 8 47.22 -16.19 23.09
C GLN A 8 47.40 -16.11 21.57
N ARG A 9 47.42 -17.24 20.85
CA ARG A 9 47.49 -17.24 19.37
C ARG A 9 46.17 -16.89 18.68
N PHE A 10 45.03 -17.09 19.35
CA PHE A 10 43.73 -16.68 18.82
C PHE A 10 43.38 -15.22 19.16
N PHE A 11 43.86 -14.70 20.29
CA PHE A 11 43.64 -13.30 20.71
C PHE A 11 44.79 -12.35 20.33
N GLY A 12 45.78 -12.83 19.58
CA GLY A 12 46.93 -12.06 19.06
C GLY A 12 46.54 -11.13 17.92
N SER A 13 45.76 -10.10 18.22
CA SER A 13 45.73 -8.78 17.59
C SER A 13 44.38 -8.14 17.90
N HIS A 14 44.34 -7.28 18.91
CA HIS A 14 43.21 -6.38 19.15
C HIS A 14 42.74 -5.71 17.84
N ARG A 15 43.66 -5.41 16.92
CA ARG A 15 43.33 -4.85 15.59
C ARG A 15 42.56 -5.84 14.69
N ARG A 16 42.84 -7.14 14.71
CA ARG A 16 42.08 -8.15 13.93
C ARG A 16 40.69 -8.39 14.52
N SER A 17 40.55 -8.35 15.86
CA SER A 17 39.24 -8.39 16.52
C SER A 17 38.41 -7.14 16.20
N VAL A 18 39.02 -5.96 16.23
CA VAL A 18 38.32 -4.70 15.91
C VAL A 18 37.92 -4.67 14.43
N VAL A 19 38.78 -5.15 13.51
CA VAL A 19 38.47 -5.22 12.07
C VAL A 19 37.35 -6.24 11.79
N SER A 20 37.32 -7.38 12.46
CA SER A 20 36.25 -8.37 12.29
C SER A 20 34.92 -7.89 12.87
N ILE A 21 34.92 -7.22 14.02
CA ILE A 21 33.72 -6.56 14.59
C ILE A 21 33.22 -5.45 13.66
N PHE A 22 34.13 -4.65 13.09
CA PHE A 22 33.79 -3.58 12.17
C PHE A 22 33.18 -4.14 10.86
N LEU A 23 33.79 -5.17 10.26
CA LEU A 23 33.23 -5.84 9.09
C LEU A 23 31.88 -6.50 9.37
N LEU A 24 31.72 -7.13 10.55
CA LEU A 24 30.44 -7.70 10.97
C LEU A 24 29.37 -6.61 11.12
N SER A 25 29.72 -5.45 11.68
CA SER A 25 28.80 -4.30 11.81
C SER A 25 28.39 -3.71 10.46
N ILE A 26 29.29 -3.69 9.47
CA ILE A 26 28.96 -3.23 8.11
C ILE A 26 28.03 -4.22 7.43
N ILE A 27 28.33 -5.52 7.52
CA ILE A 27 27.48 -6.56 6.92
C ILE A 27 26.09 -6.58 7.56
N THR A 28 26.00 -6.46 8.89
CA THR A 28 24.69 -6.38 9.57
C THR A 28 23.96 -5.08 9.25
N ALA A 29 24.65 -3.94 9.16
CA ALA A 29 24.03 -2.68 8.74
C ALA A 29 23.54 -2.74 7.29
N SER A 30 24.29 -3.36 6.36
CA SER A 30 23.87 -3.55 4.98
C SER A 30 22.70 -4.55 4.87
N LEU A 31 22.72 -5.66 5.62
CA LEU A 31 21.61 -6.61 5.65
C LEU A 31 20.35 -6.03 6.29
N LEU A 32 20.48 -5.24 7.36
CA LEU A 32 19.37 -4.49 7.95
C LEU A 32 18.86 -3.45 6.95
N SER A 33 19.73 -2.63 6.37
CA SER A 33 19.34 -1.61 5.39
C SER A 33 18.61 -2.22 4.21
N HIS A 34 19.10 -3.34 3.67
CA HIS A 34 18.47 -4.05 2.57
C HIS A 34 17.13 -4.70 2.95
N SER A 35 16.98 -5.14 4.22
CA SER A 35 15.70 -5.64 4.76
C SER A 35 14.71 -4.50 5.03
N PHE A 36 15.18 -3.33 5.46
CA PHE A 36 14.35 -2.15 5.68
C PHE A 36 13.92 -1.49 4.37
N ASP A 37 14.71 -1.60 3.31
CA ASP A 37 14.32 -1.10 1.98
C ASP A 37 13.11 -1.87 1.41
N GLN A 38 12.95 -3.14 1.81
CA GLN A 38 11.75 -3.95 1.54
C GLN A 38 10.55 -3.58 2.42
N MET A 39 10.76 -2.85 3.53
CA MET A 39 9.71 -2.36 4.44
C MET A 39 9.29 -0.92 4.15
N LYS A 40 9.75 -0.28 3.06
CA LYS A 40 9.19 1.00 2.65
C LYS A 40 7.71 0.78 2.32
N PRO A 41 6.77 1.42 3.05
CA PRO A 41 5.36 1.31 2.72
C PRO A 41 5.19 1.77 1.28
N ARG A 42 4.57 0.91 0.47
CA ARG A 42 4.27 1.25 -0.92
C ARG A 42 3.32 2.46 -0.89
N PRO A 43 3.46 3.44 -1.79
CA PRO A 43 2.65 4.67 -1.77
C PRO A 43 1.13 4.40 -1.72
N ILE A 44 0.66 3.35 -2.40
CA ILE A 44 -0.75 2.92 -2.39
C ILE A 44 -1.19 2.36 -1.03
N GLN A 45 -0.28 1.73 -0.29
CA GLN A 45 -0.56 1.15 1.02
C GLN A 45 -0.81 2.24 2.06
N ASP A 46 -0.07 3.35 1.97
CA ASP A 46 -0.33 4.55 2.78
C ASP A 46 -1.66 5.20 2.42
N LEU A 47 -2.03 5.19 1.13
CA LEU A 47 -3.35 5.68 0.70
C LEU A 47 -4.49 4.85 1.32
N TYR A 48 -4.36 3.53 1.41
CA TYR A 48 -5.37 2.70 2.10
C TYR A 48 -5.49 3.03 3.58
N LEU A 49 -4.36 3.21 4.28
CA LEU A 49 -4.37 3.58 5.69
C LEU A 49 -5.03 4.95 5.94
N LYS A 50 -4.89 5.89 5.00
CA LYS A 50 -5.60 7.18 5.06
C LYS A 50 -7.11 7.01 4.87
N ILE A 51 -7.52 6.14 3.95
CA ILE A 51 -8.95 5.86 3.69
C ILE A 51 -9.62 5.24 4.92
N ASP A 52 -8.95 4.33 5.63
CA ASP A 52 -9.50 3.69 6.83
C ASP A 52 -9.76 4.68 8.00
N ARG A 53 -9.17 5.89 7.96
CA ARG A 53 -9.38 6.95 8.95
C ARG A 53 -10.55 7.86 8.61
N LEU A 54 -11.09 7.79 7.39
CA LEU A 54 -12.24 8.59 7.00
C LEU A 54 -13.52 8.07 7.67
N ASP A 55 -14.46 8.98 7.92
CA ASP A 55 -15.81 8.60 8.34
C ASP A 55 -16.58 8.03 7.13
N LEU A 56 -16.49 6.71 6.98
CA LEU A 56 -17.07 5.95 5.87
C LEU A 56 -18.31 5.20 6.31
N ASN A 57 -19.38 5.28 5.51
CA ASN A 57 -20.54 4.43 5.70
C ASN A 57 -20.22 2.94 5.39
N SER A 58 -21.10 2.02 5.79
CA SER A 58 -20.85 0.58 5.64
C SER A 58 -20.65 0.14 4.19
N GLN A 59 -21.44 0.69 3.25
CA GLN A 59 -21.35 0.37 1.83
C GLN A 59 -20.06 0.89 1.19
N GLN A 60 -19.66 2.12 1.53
CA GLN A 60 -18.41 2.74 1.09
C GLN A 60 -17.22 1.92 1.57
N ARG A 61 -17.22 1.48 2.84
CA ARG A 61 -16.15 0.65 3.40
C ARG A 61 -16.01 -0.68 2.67
N VAL A 62 -17.12 -1.35 2.36
CA VAL A 62 -17.10 -2.60 1.57
C VAL A 62 -16.57 -2.34 0.16
N ALA A 63 -17.05 -1.29 -0.51
CA ALA A 63 -16.60 -0.94 -1.84
C ALA A 63 -15.09 -0.60 -1.90
N LEU A 64 -14.58 0.13 -0.92
CA LEU A 64 -13.16 0.50 -0.84
C LEU A 64 -12.27 -0.72 -0.55
N ARG A 65 -12.74 -1.66 0.27
CA ARG A 65 -12.05 -2.94 0.47
C ARG A 65 -12.03 -3.78 -0.81
N ALA A 66 -13.11 -3.79 -1.59
CA ALA A 66 -13.13 -4.47 -2.87
C ALA A 66 -12.14 -3.84 -3.86
N VAL A 67 -12.10 -2.50 -3.95
CA VAL A 67 -11.08 -1.78 -4.76
C VAL A 67 -9.67 -2.12 -4.28
N ARG A 68 -9.43 -2.16 -2.96
CA ARG A 68 -8.14 -2.57 -2.42
C ARG A 68 -7.73 -3.96 -2.89
N ASN A 69 -8.62 -4.94 -2.73
CA ASN A 69 -8.32 -6.32 -3.05
C ASN A 69 -8.01 -6.48 -4.55
N LEU A 70 -8.79 -5.82 -5.40
CA LEU A 70 -8.57 -5.81 -6.85
C LEU A 70 -7.17 -5.28 -7.20
N PHE A 71 -6.78 -4.12 -6.66
CA PHE A 71 -5.45 -3.54 -6.94
C PHE A 71 -4.30 -4.38 -6.38
N VAL A 72 -4.50 -5.07 -5.24
CA VAL A 72 -3.51 -6.00 -4.68
C VAL A 72 -3.37 -7.24 -5.56
N GLU A 73 -4.48 -7.78 -6.05
CA GLU A 73 -4.53 -8.94 -6.93
C GLU A 73 -3.88 -8.63 -8.28
N GLU A 74 -4.29 -7.56 -8.96
CA GLU A 74 -3.73 -7.14 -10.26
C GLU A 74 -2.22 -6.85 -10.16
N LYS A 75 -1.77 -6.28 -9.04
CA LYS A 75 -0.34 -6.07 -8.78
C LYS A 75 0.41 -7.39 -8.58
N SER A 76 -0.21 -8.38 -7.96
CA SER A 76 0.40 -9.71 -7.77
C SER A 76 0.54 -10.48 -9.08
N LEU A 77 -0.37 -10.24 -10.03
CA LEU A 77 -0.36 -10.81 -11.38
C LEU A 77 0.61 -10.10 -12.32
N GLY A 78 1.11 -8.91 -11.94
CA GLY A 78 1.99 -8.10 -12.78
C GLY A 78 1.27 -7.46 -13.98
N GLU A 79 -0.06 -7.48 -13.97
CA GLU A 79 -0.89 -7.00 -15.09
C GLU A 79 -1.14 -5.49 -15.04
N LEU A 80 -1.05 -4.87 -13.86
CA LEU A 80 -1.12 -3.43 -13.71
C LEU A 80 0.20 -2.84 -13.21
N ASP A 81 0.75 -1.92 -14.00
CA ASP A 81 1.48 -0.78 -13.47
C ASP A 81 0.50 0.05 -12.65
N THR A 82 0.35 -0.34 -11.39
CA THR A 82 -0.64 0.23 -10.46
C THR A 82 -0.32 1.71 -10.24
N SER A 83 -0.89 2.55 -11.08
CA SER A 83 -0.69 3.99 -11.05
C SER A 83 -1.60 4.61 -9.99
N GLU A 84 -1.06 5.57 -9.23
CA GLU A 84 -1.82 6.30 -8.23
C GLU A 84 -3.08 6.97 -8.83
N SER A 85 -3.01 7.40 -10.09
CA SER A 85 -4.12 8.04 -10.80
C SER A 85 -5.32 7.10 -11.02
N GLU A 86 -5.10 5.84 -11.36
CA GLU A 86 -6.16 4.84 -11.52
C GLU A 86 -6.79 4.50 -10.17
N PHE A 87 -5.97 4.39 -9.14
CA PHE A 87 -6.46 4.19 -7.77
C PHE A 87 -7.35 5.35 -7.32
N LEU A 88 -6.87 6.59 -7.47
CA LEU A 88 -7.64 7.79 -7.16
C LEU A 88 -8.94 7.86 -7.97
N LEU A 89 -8.93 7.44 -9.23
CA LEU A 89 -10.13 7.39 -10.07
C LEU A 89 -11.15 6.36 -9.56
N ALA A 90 -10.71 5.18 -9.12
CA ALA A 90 -11.57 4.16 -8.55
C ALA A 90 -12.21 4.61 -7.22
N VAL A 91 -11.41 5.23 -6.36
CA VAL A 91 -11.82 5.74 -5.04
C VAL A 91 -12.74 6.96 -5.17
N ALA A 92 -12.49 7.85 -6.13
CA ALA A 92 -13.31 9.04 -6.37
C ALA A 92 -14.78 8.71 -6.68
N GLY A 93 -15.04 7.55 -7.29
CA GLY A 93 -16.38 7.07 -7.53
C GLY A 93 -17.12 6.61 -6.26
N ILE A 94 -16.43 6.42 -5.14
CA ILE A 94 -17.00 5.93 -3.88
C ILE A 94 -17.15 7.07 -2.86
N LEU A 95 -16.12 7.89 -2.76
CA LEU A 95 -16.04 8.97 -1.78
C LEU A 95 -16.84 10.19 -2.22
N THR A 96 -17.42 10.91 -1.25
CA THR A 96 -17.95 12.26 -1.50
C THR A 96 -16.81 13.24 -1.83
N ASP A 97 -17.15 14.43 -2.29
CA ASP A 97 -16.14 15.44 -2.65
C ASP A 97 -15.31 15.87 -1.43
N ASP A 98 -15.94 16.01 -0.26
CA ASP A 98 -15.25 16.36 0.98
C ASP A 98 -14.33 15.24 1.46
N GLN A 99 -14.82 13.99 1.47
CA GLN A 99 -14.02 12.81 1.83
C GLN A 99 -12.84 12.62 0.86
N PHE A 100 -13.05 12.84 -0.43
CA PHE A 100 -11.99 12.72 -1.43
C PHE A 100 -10.93 13.81 -1.27
N ARG A 101 -11.35 15.05 -0.96
CA ARG A 101 -10.43 16.16 -0.70
C ARG A 101 -9.63 15.93 0.58
N GLU A 102 -10.25 15.42 1.63
CA GLU A 102 -9.57 15.06 2.88
C GLU A 102 -8.53 13.96 2.65
N PHE A 103 -8.87 12.94 1.86
CA PHE A 103 -7.99 11.81 1.57
C PHE A 103 -6.83 12.15 0.62
N SER A 104 -7.14 12.80 -0.51
CA SER A 104 -6.16 13.05 -1.58
C SER A 104 -5.44 14.40 -1.47
N GLY A 105 -5.95 15.31 -0.61
CA GLY A 105 -5.50 16.70 -0.52
C GLY A 105 -5.98 17.58 -1.68
N ASN A 106 -6.59 17.01 -2.72
CA ASN A 106 -6.98 17.69 -3.94
C ASN A 106 -8.49 17.58 -4.18
N ALA A 107 -9.07 18.57 -4.87
CA ALA A 107 -10.43 18.45 -5.38
C ALA A 107 -10.50 17.41 -6.50
N LYS A 108 -11.67 16.76 -6.65
CA LYS A 108 -11.90 15.86 -7.78
C LYS A 108 -11.78 16.62 -9.10
N ASN A 109 -11.08 16.03 -10.06
CA ASN A 109 -11.10 16.50 -11.45
C ASN A 109 -12.41 16.09 -12.15
N ASP A 110 -12.67 16.63 -13.35
CA ASP A 110 -13.93 16.41 -14.05
C ASP A 110 -14.20 14.93 -14.34
N ARG A 111 -13.15 14.17 -14.67
CA ARG A 111 -13.24 12.72 -14.89
C ARG A 111 -13.64 11.97 -13.62
N GLN A 112 -13.12 12.37 -12.48
CA GLN A 112 -13.43 11.80 -11.16
C GLN A 112 -14.86 12.16 -10.72
N LYS A 113 -15.30 13.39 -10.98
CA LYS A 113 -16.69 13.83 -10.73
C LYS A 113 -17.67 13.05 -11.58
N LEU A 114 -17.43 12.95 -12.89
CA LEU A 114 -18.26 12.17 -13.80
C LEU A 114 -18.40 10.71 -13.34
N ARG A 115 -17.30 10.09 -12.89
CA ARG A 115 -17.34 8.70 -12.41
C ARG A 115 -18.17 8.54 -11.13
N TYR A 116 -18.14 9.54 -10.24
CA TYR A 116 -18.99 9.56 -9.05
C TYR A 116 -20.46 9.69 -9.43
N GLU A 117 -20.81 10.64 -10.30
CA GLU A 117 -22.18 10.85 -10.77
C GLU A 117 -22.75 9.61 -11.48
N LEU A 118 -21.99 9.02 -12.41
CA LEU A 118 -22.40 7.79 -13.11
C LEU A 118 -22.68 6.64 -12.13
N ARG A 119 -21.92 6.55 -11.03
CA ARG A 119 -22.17 5.54 -10.02
C ARG A 119 -23.44 5.85 -9.21
N GLN A 120 -23.68 7.11 -8.88
CA GLN A 120 -24.92 7.51 -8.20
C GLN A 120 -26.14 7.18 -9.07
N ILE A 121 -26.12 7.56 -10.35
CA ILE A 121 -27.18 7.23 -11.31
C ILE A 121 -27.37 5.72 -11.39
N ARG A 122 -26.29 4.92 -11.44
CA ARG A 122 -26.39 3.47 -11.43
C ARG A 122 -27.03 2.93 -10.15
N ALA A 123 -26.67 3.48 -8.99
CA ALA A 123 -27.26 3.08 -7.73
C ALA A 123 -28.76 3.42 -7.68
N GLU A 124 -29.15 4.59 -8.18
CA GLU A 124 -30.55 5.01 -8.30
C GLU A 124 -31.34 4.09 -9.23
N MET A 125 -30.81 3.76 -10.42
CA MET A 125 -31.47 2.83 -11.34
C MET A 125 -31.68 1.43 -10.75
N VAL A 126 -30.73 0.93 -9.94
CA VAL A 126 -30.86 -0.35 -9.23
C VAL A 126 -31.95 -0.27 -8.16
N LEU A 127 -32.04 0.84 -7.44
CA LEU A 127 -33.08 1.07 -6.42
C LEU A 127 -34.47 1.25 -7.05
N HIS A 128 -34.55 1.83 -8.25
CA HIS A 128 -35.81 2.06 -8.96
C HIS A 128 -36.26 0.87 -9.84
N GLY A 129 -35.54 -0.25 -9.85
CA GLY A 129 -36.00 -1.50 -10.47
C GLY A 129 -36.00 -1.51 -12.00
N GLU A 130 -35.43 -0.49 -12.66
CA GLU A 130 -35.34 -0.45 -14.13
C GLU A 130 -34.32 -1.46 -14.70
N GLY A 131 -33.54 -2.14 -13.85
CA GLY A 131 -32.61 -3.19 -14.27
C GLY A 131 -33.26 -4.50 -14.73
N ASP A 132 -34.52 -4.75 -14.36
CA ASP A 132 -35.23 -6.00 -14.69
C ASP A 132 -35.99 -5.94 -16.04
N SER A 133 -36.12 -4.76 -16.64
CA SER A 133 -36.82 -4.59 -17.92
C SER A 133 -35.91 -4.70 -19.15
N LEU A 134 -34.59 -4.61 -18.98
CA LEU A 134 -33.61 -4.65 -20.09
C LEU A 134 -32.97 -6.03 -20.31
N THR A 135 -33.18 -7.00 -19.42
CA THR A 135 -32.64 -8.37 -19.53
C THR A 135 -33.66 -9.43 -19.98
N ARG A 136 -34.92 -9.03 -20.24
CA ARG A 136 -35.92 -9.87 -20.91
C ARG A 136 -36.14 -9.43 -22.36
N ARG A 137 -35.19 -9.72 -23.25
CA ARG A 137 -35.44 -9.92 -24.69
C ARG A 137 -34.48 -10.94 -25.26
#